data_AF-A0A6B3BPG9-F1
#
_entry.id   AF-A0A6B3BPG9-F1
#
_cell.length_a   1.000
_cell.length_b   1.000
_cell.length_c   1.000
_cell.angle_alpha   90.00
_cell.angle_beta   90.00
_cell.angle_gamma   90.00
#
_symmetry.space_group_name_H-M   'P 1'
#
loop_
_entity.id
_entity.type
_entity.pdbx_description
1 polymer ?
#
loop_
_entity_poly.entity_id
_entity_poly.type
_entity_poly.pdbx_seq_one_letter_code
_entity_poly.pdbx_strand_id
1 'polypeptide(L)'
;MATDPLDGPSTTSDAAPSPDKPGQEADEQQRVADERGRTADVREATADEREATADRRETSADEREAAVDTWQDQLATQESRLDIRRRAAGAPAPSVRRRSYERIDRTQERLTAGQERLDRSAAALRRTDATDLREQEAIDRETDVSTTRMAARGPVPLDVLQATADRLREQAAAAAEALAEAEDALVDEHEQHHRAQQATEHRHQAAQARTAADTLRAINVTITITEPPEGEDGTPSEPQVP
;
A
#
# COMPACT_ATOMS: atom_id res chain seq x y z
N MET A 1 -81.84 -12.06 -42.46
CA MET A 1 -80.99 -11.18 -43.30
C MET A 1 -80.20 -10.32 -42.33
N ALA A 2 -78.87 -10.24 -42.31
CA ALA A 2 -77.84 -10.77 -43.18
C ALA A 2 -76.64 -11.17 -42.30
N THR A 3 -75.88 -12.12 -42.82
CA THR A 3 -74.64 -12.66 -42.30
C THR A 3 -73.44 -11.75 -42.60
N ASP A 4 -72.37 -12.02 -41.85
CA ASP A 4 -70.97 -12.03 -42.28
C ASP A 4 -70.07 -10.79 -42.04
N PRO A 5 -68.74 -11.01 -41.95
CA PRO A 5 -67.94 -10.69 -40.76
C PRO A 5 -66.76 -9.79 -41.15
N LEU A 6 -65.96 -9.28 -40.20
CA LEU A 6 -64.58 -8.91 -40.54
C LEU A 6 -63.67 -9.03 -39.31
N ASP A 7 -62.73 -9.96 -39.46
CA ASP A 7 -61.45 -10.05 -38.77
C ASP A 7 -60.78 -8.69 -38.61
N GLY A 8 -60.42 -8.37 -37.37
CA GLY A 8 -59.39 -7.38 -37.04
C GLY A 8 -58.19 -8.14 -36.47
N PRO A 9 -56.98 -7.98 -37.03
CA PRO A 9 -55.84 -8.82 -36.69
C PRO A 9 -55.41 -8.55 -35.26
N SER A 10 -55.36 -9.62 -34.46
CA SER A 10 -54.57 -9.66 -33.23
C SER A 10 -53.11 -9.39 -33.57
N THR A 11 -52.69 -8.13 -33.50
CA THR A 11 -51.28 -7.77 -33.39
C THR A 11 -50.80 -8.14 -32.00
N THR A 12 -50.64 -9.43 -31.74
CA THR A 12 -49.63 -9.91 -30.81
C THR A 12 -48.29 -9.55 -31.44
N SER A 13 -47.86 -8.32 -31.16
CA SER A 13 -46.48 -7.89 -31.31
C SER A 13 -45.64 -8.78 -30.41
N ASP A 14 -45.29 -9.94 -30.96
CA ASP A 14 -44.17 -10.79 -30.55
C ASP A 14 -42.88 -9.99 -30.83
N ALA A 15 -42.71 -8.91 -30.07
CA ALA A 15 -41.45 -8.20 -29.97
C ALA A 15 -40.58 -9.07 -29.06
N ALA A 16 -39.89 -10.03 -29.67
CA ALA A 16 -38.80 -10.75 -29.04
C ALA A 16 -37.93 -9.73 -28.28
N PRO A 17 -37.67 -9.92 -26.97
CA PRO A 17 -36.82 -9.02 -26.23
C PRO A 17 -35.45 -8.99 -26.91
N SER A 18 -35.08 -7.84 -27.45
CA SER A 18 -33.78 -7.62 -28.06
C SER A 18 -32.69 -8.00 -27.03
N PRO A 19 -31.80 -8.94 -27.34
CA PRO A 19 -30.84 -9.50 -26.38
C PRO A 19 -29.77 -8.48 -25.90
N ASP A 20 -29.74 -7.27 -26.46
CA ASP A 20 -28.68 -6.27 -26.22
C ASP A 20 -28.97 -5.31 -25.05
N LYS A 21 -30.22 -5.21 -24.58
CA LYS A 21 -30.60 -4.29 -23.48
C LYS A 21 -30.01 -4.67 -22.11
N PRO A 22 -29.96 -5.95 -21.70
CA PRO A 22 -29.44 -6.33 -20.38
C PRO A 22 -27.95 -6.00 -20.21
N GLY A 23 -27.15 -6.09 -21.28
CA GLY A 23 -25.72 -5.77 -21.24
C GLY A 23 -25.46 -4.27 -21.07
N GLN A 24 -26.20 -3.43 -21.79
CA GLN A 24 -26.07 -1.97 -21.69
C GLN A 24 -26.48 -1.44 -20.31
N GLU A 25 -27.54 -2.00 -19.73
CA GLU A 25 -27.98 -1.64 -18.38
C GLU A 25 -26.98 -2.08 -17.30
N ALA A 26 -26.32 -3.23 -17.48
CA ALA A 26 -25.26 -3.68 -16.58
C ALA A 26 -24.00 -2.79 -16.68
N ASP A 27 -23.60 -2.41 -17.89
CA ASP A 27 -22.46 -1.51 -18.12
C ASP A 27 -22.72 -0.10 -17.55
N GLU A 28 -23.93 0.44 -17.69
CA GLU A 28 -24.30 1.71 -17.07
C GLU A 28 -24.31 1.62 -15.54
N GLN A 29 -24.84 0.54 -14.97
CA GLN A 29 -24.80 0.32 -13.52
C GLN A 29 -23.38 0.23 -12.99
N GLN A 30 -22.50 -0.48 -13.71
CA GLN A 30 -21.08 -0.57 -13.35
C GLN A 30 -20.41 0.80 -13.39
N ARG A 31 -20.63 1.59 -14.44
CA ARG A 31 -20.09 2.96 -14.54
C ARG A 31 -20.54 3.86 -13.39
N VAL A 32 -21.82 3.77 -13.00
CA VAL A 32 -22.35 4.51 -11.85
C VAL A 32 -21.72 4.03 -10.54
N ALA A 33 -21.49 2.73 -10.38
CA ALA A 33 -20.79 2.18 -9.22
C ALA A 33 -19.34 2.69 -9.15
N ASP A 34 -18.61 2.68 -10.28
CA ASP A 34 -17.24 3.18 -10.37
C ASP A 34 -17.15 4.69 -10.07
N GLU A 35 -18.12 5.48 -10.57
CA GLU A 35 -18.21 6.92 -10.29
C GLU A 35 -18.45 7.19 -8.79
N ARG A 36 -19.34 6.39 -8.17
CA ARG A 36 -19.59 6.47 -6.73
C ARG A 36 -18.36 6.08 -5.92
N GLY A 37 -17.64 5.03 -6.33
CA GLY A 37 -16.37 4.61 -5.75
C GLY A 37 -15.34 5.74 -5.77
N ARG A 38 -15.05 6.28 -6.97
CA ARG A 38 -14.13 7.43 -7.13
C ARG A 38 -14.52 8.62 -6.26
N THR A 39 -15.81 8.92 -6.13
CA THR A 39 -16.28 10.02 -5.28
C THR A 39 -16.12 9.71 -3.79
N ALA A 40 -16.27 8.44 -3.37
CA ALA A 40 -15.99 8.02 -2.01
C ALA A 40 -14.50 8.17 -1.69
N ASP A 41 -13.62 7.71 -2.57
CA ASP A 41 -12.15 7.82 -2.41
C ASP A 41 -11.71 9.29 -2.26
N VAL A 42 -12.26 10.20 -3.07
CA VAL A 42 -11.97 11.63 -2.96
C VAL A 42 -12.43 12.20 -1.62
N ARG A 43 -13.60 11.77 -1.11
CA ARG A 43 -14.10 12.23 0.20
C ARG A 43 -13.22 11.71 1.34
N GLU A 44 -12.76 10.47 1.25
CA GLU A 44 -11.84 9.86 2.20
C GLU A 44 -10.50 10.60 2.22
N ALA A 45 -9.87 10.80 1.06
CA ALA A 45 -8.62 11.57 0.97
C ALA A 45 -8.75 13.00 1.54
N THR A 46 -9.91 13.65 1.33
CA THR A 46 -10.18 14.96 1.93
C THR A 46 -10.36 14.90 3.45
N ALA A 47 -10.94 13.81 3.97
CA ALA A 47 -11.05 13.59 5.41
C ALA A 47 -9.66 13.41 6.04
N ASP A 48 -8.80 12.61 5.41
CA ASP A 48 -7.42 12.36 5.86
C ASP A 48 -6.59 13.65 5.86
N GLU A 49 -6.73 14.51 4.85
CA GLU A 49 -6.05 15.80 4.83
C GLU A 49 -6.49 16.72 5.98
N ARG A 50 -7.79 16.71 6.31
CA ARG A 50 -8.33 17.47 7.45
C ARG A 50 -7.80 16.93 8.77
N GLU A 51 -7.72 15.62 8.92
CA GLU A 51 -7.14 14.96 10.09
C GLU A 51 -5.66 15.30 10.24
N ALA A 52 -4.86 15.14 9.19
CA ALA A 52 -3.44 15.53 9.20
C ALA A 52 -3.22 17.02 9.51
N THR A 53 -4.17 17.88 9.15
CA THR A 53 -4.14 19.30 9.52
C THR A 53 -4.51 19.52 10.99
N ALA A 54 -5.46 18.75 11.53
CA ALA A 54 -5.82 18.79 12.94
C ALA A 54 -4.64 18.33 13.81
N ASP A 55 -3.97 17.24 13.44
CA ASP A 55 -2.81 16.71 14.17
C ASP A 55 -1.65 17.71 14.19
N ARG A 56 -1.37 18.38 13.08
CA ARG A 56 -0.39 19.48 13.04
C ARG A 56 -0.73 20.63 13.99
N ARG A 57 -2.01 20.99 14.12
CA ARG A 57 -2.45 22.03 15.07
C ARG A 57 -2.29 21.55 16.51
N GLU A 58 -2.55 20.27 16.77
CA GLU A 58 -2.38 19.65 18.09
C GLU A 58 -0.89 19.64 18.49
N THR A 59 0.01 19.21 17.61
CA THR A 59 1.46 19.27 17.86
C THR A 59 1.94 20.69 18.16
N SER A 60 1.47 21.68 17.40
CA SER A 60 1.82 23.09 17.66
C SER A 60 1.24 23.61 18.98
N ALA A 61 0.09 23.10 19.42
CA ALA A 61 -0.45 23.41 20.74
C ALA A 61 0.42 22.82 21.85
N ASP A 62 0.83 21.55 21.71
CA ASP A 62 1.71 20.87 22.66
C ASP A 62 3.07 21.57 22.81
N GLU A 63 3.65 22.04 21.71
CA GLU A 63 4.90 22.83 21.74
C GLU A 63 4.75 24.14 22.51
N ARG A 64 3.62 24.84 22.31
CA ARG A 64 3.33 26.08 23.06
C ARG A 64 3.11 25.81 24.54
N GLU A 65 2.43 24.72 24.88
CA GLU A 65 2.25 24.29 26.28
C GLU A 65 3.60 23.98 26.94
N ALA A 66 4.47 23.22 26.28
CA ALA A 66 5.81 22.92 26.78
C ALA A 66 6.68 24.17 26.97
N ALA A 67 6.55 25.16 26.07
CA ALA A 67 7.23 26.45 26.22
C ALA A 67 6.70 27.25 27.42
N VAL A 68 5.38 27.22 27.67
CA VAL A 68 4.77 27.85 28.85
C VAL A 68 5.26 27.17 30.13
N ASP A 69 5.28 25.84 30.19
CA ASP A 69 5.78 25.09 31.34
C ASP A 69 7.23 25.47 31.67
N THR A 70 8.08 25.54 30.63
CA THR A 70 9.48 25.97 30.76
C THR A 70 9.58 27.39 31.32
N TRP A 71 8.76 28.32 30.81
CA TRP A 71 8.75 29.69 31.28
C TRP A 71 8.27 29.81 32.73
N GLN A 72 7.26 29.04 33.12
CA GLN A 72 6.78 28.97 34.51
C GLN A 72 7.86 28.45 35.46
N ASP A 73 8.62 27.44 35.08
CA ASP A 73 9.74 26.92 35.89
C ASP A 73 10.87 27.95 36.06
N GLN A 74 11.17 28.70 35.01
CA GLN A 74 12.13 29.80 35.07
C GLN A 74 11.64 30.92 36.01
N LEU A 75 10.36 31.29 35.92
CA LEU A 75 9.76 32.29 36.79
C LEU A 75 9.78 31.84 38.25
N ALA A 76 9.38 30.60 38.53
CA ALA A 76 9.42 30.02 39.88
C ALA A 76 10.85 30.01 40.46
N THR A 77 11.85 29.76 39.62
CA THR A 77 13.27 29.84 40.00
C THR A 77 13.69 31.28 40.32
N GLN A 78 13.29 32.25 39.49
CA GLN A 78 13.59 33.66 39.71
C GLN A 78 12.93 34.18 40.99
N GLU A 79 11.66 33.87 41.21
CA GLU A 79 10.92 34.19 42.43
C GLU A 79 11.63 33.64 43.66
N SER A 80 12.04 32.37 43.63
CA SER A 80 12.78 31.74 44.73
C SER A 80 14.07 32.48 45.06
N ARG A 81 14.81 32.94 44.04
CA ARG A 81 16.03 33.74 44.23
C ARG A 81 15.74 35.11 44.86
N LEU A 82 14.69 35.79 44.42
CA LEU A 82 14.26 37.07 45.00
C LEU A 82 13.82 36.89 46.45
N ASP A 83 13.12 35.81 46.75
CA ASP A 83 12.67 35.45 48.10
C ASP A 83 13.84 35.27 49.06
N ILE A 84 14.90 34.59 48.63
CA ILE A 84 16.14 34.42 49.40
C ILE A 84 16.79 35.79 49.69
N ARG A 85 16.90 36.65 48.67
CA ARG A 85 17.47 38.00 48.84
C ARG A 85 16.63 38.86 49.78
N ARG A 86 15.30 38.78 49.70
CA ARG A 86 14.38 39.52 50.57
C ARG A 86 14.55 39.13 52.04
N ARG A 87 14.71 37.83 52.32
CA ARG A 87 15.00 37.33 53.67
C ARG A 87 16.36 37.82 54.18
N ALA A 88 17.39 37.79 53.32
CA ALA A 88 18.72 38.30 53.68
C ALA A 88 18.69 39.80 54.02
N ALA A 89 17.80 40.57 53.40
CA ALA A 89 17.59 41.99 53.68
C ALA A 89 16.64 42.28 54.87
N GLY A 90 16.16 41.25 55.60
CA GLY A 90 15.25 41.42 56.74
C GLY A 90 13.82 41.84 56.38
N ALA A 91 13.44 41.81 55.10
CA ALA A 91 12.09 42.14 54.70
C ALA A 91 11.12 40.97 55.01
N PRO A 92 9.86 41.27 55.40
CA PRO A 92 8.89 40.24 55.75
C PRO A 92 8.61 39.35 54.54
N ALA A 93 8.85 38.05 54.71
CA ALA A 93 8.54 37.03 53.72
C ALA A 93 7.23 36.31 54.08
N PRO A 94 6.51 35.75 53.09
CA PRO A 94 5.36 34.89 53.35
C PRO A 94 5.69 33.78 54.37
N SER A 95 4.71 33.37 55.17
CA SER A 95 4.90 32.28 56.12
C SER A 95 5.23 30.96 55.39
N VAL A 96 5.98 30.07 56.05
CA VAL A 96 6.28 28.73 55.50
C VAL A 96 5.00 28.01 55.09
N ARG A 97 3.94 28.11 55.91
CA ARG A 97 2.64 27.49 55.65
C ARG A 97 2.00 27.98 54.36
N ARG A 98 1.98 29.30 54.12
CA ARG A 98 1.42 29.87 52.88
C ARG A 98 2.16 29.37 51.64
N ARG A 99 3.50 29.34 51.68
CA ARG A 99 4.30 28.79 50.57
C ARG A 99 4.03 27.32 50.31
N SER A 100 3.82 26.53 51.37
CA SER A 100 3.49 25.11 51.22
C SER A 100 2.17 24.93 50.49
N TYR A 101 1.12 25.71 50.80
CA TYR A 101 -0.14 25.66 50.07
C TYR A 101 0.02 26.09 48.62
N GLU A 102 0.68 27.22 48.35
CA GLU A 102 0.92 27.69 46.98
C GLU A 102 1.73 26.67 46.14
N ARG A 103 2.59 25.86 46.77
CA ARG A 103 3.30 24.77 46.08
C ARG A 103 2.39 23.57 45.82
N ILE A 104 1.52 23.23 46.76
CA ILE A 104 0.53 22.16 46.59
C ILE A 104 -0.42 22.51 45.44
N ASP A 105 -0.97 23.72 45.43
CA ASP A 105 -1.89 24.20 44.38
C ASP A 105 -1.22 24.12 43.00
N ARG A 106 0.00 24.63 42.85
CA ARG A 106 0.77 24.50 41.59
C ARG A 106 1.03 23.05 41.19
N THR A 107 1.24 22.16 42.16
CA THR A 107 1.45 20.73 41.87
C THR A 107 0.14 20.10 41.39
N GLN A 108 -0.99 20.47 41.99
CA GLN A 108 -2.32 20.01 41.58
C GLN A 108 -2.64 20.48 40.16
N GLU A 109 -2.40 21.75 39.84
CA GLU A 109 -2.56 22.30 38.48
C GLU A 109 -1.73 21.53 37.45
N ARG A 110 -0.45 21.23 37.75
CA ARG A 110 0.42 20.42 36.87
C ARG A 110 -0.11 18.99 36.68
N LEU A 111 -0.67 18.38 37.72
CA LEU A 111 -1.25 17.05 37.63
C LEU A 111 -2.51 17.06 36.76
N THR A 112 -3.38 18.07 36.90
CA THR A 112 -4.56 18.24 36.05
C THR A 112 -4.16 18.44 34.58
N ALA A 113 -3.23 19.35 34.30
CA ALA A 113 -2.73 19.55 32.94
C ALA A 113 -2.05 18.28 32.38
N GLY A 114 -1.31 17.54 33.21
CA GLY A 114 -0.73 16.26 32.85
C GLY A 114 -1.79 15.21 32.48
N GLN A 115 -2.89 15.14 33.23
CA GLN A 115 -4.00 14.25 32.93
C GLN A 115 -4.66 14.61 31.59
N GLU A 116 -4.92 15.90 31.34
CA GLU A 116 -5.51 16.37 30.07
C GLU A 116 -4.61 16.04 28.86
N ARG A 117 -3.28 16.13 29.03
CA ARG A 117 -2.32 15.71 27.99
C ARG A 117 -2.40 14.20 27.74
N LEU A 118 -2.46 13.39 28.79
CA LEU A 118 -2.62 11.94 28.65
C LEU A 118 -3.93 11.56 27.96
N ASP A 119 -5.03 12.22 28.31
CA ASP A 119 -6.34 11.98 27.71
C ASP A 119 -6.34 12.31 26.21
N ARG A 120 -5.68 13.42 25.81
CA ARG A 120 -5.46 13.77 24.40
C ARG A 120 -4.60 12.73 23.67
N SER A 121 -3.46 12.33 24.25
CA SER A 121 -2.61 11.28 23.66
C SER A 121 -3.36 9.95 23.51
N ALA A 122 -4.17 9.56 24.49
CA ALA A 122 -5.00 8.36 24.41
C ALA A 122 -6.12 8.49 23.36
N ALA A 123 -6.66 9.68 23.12
CA ALA A 123 -7.59 9.93 22.04
C ALA A 123 -6.91 9.89 20.66
N ALA A 124 -5.68 10.42 20.54
CA ALA A 124 -4.88 10.34 19.32
C ALA A 124 -4.55 8.88 18.95
N LEU A 125 -4.09 8.07 19.91
CA LEU A 125 -3.83 6.65 19.69
C LEU A 125 -5.08 5.89 19.20
N ARG A 126 -6.24 6.13 19.82
CA ARG A 126 -7.51 5.52 19.38
C ARG A 126 -7.91 5.93 17.97
N ARG A 127 -7.55 7.14 17.51
CA ARG A 127 -7.78 7.57 16.11
C ARG A 127 -6.86 6.79 15.16
N THR A 128 -5.58 6.68 15.49
CA THR A 128 -4.62 5.87 14.72
C THR A 128 -5.08 4.42 14.61
N ASP A 129 -5.44 3.77 15.73
CA ASP A 129 -5.93 2.39 15.72
C ASP A 129 -7.18 2.22 14.82
N ALA A 130 -8.08 3.21 14.83
CA ALA A 130 -9.27 3.19 13.98
C ALA A 130 -8.95 3.39 12.49
N THR A 131 -7.90 4.14 12.15
CA THR A 131 -7.40 4.28 10.78
C THR A 131 -6.74 3.00 10.31
N ASP A 132 -5.86 2.41 11.13
CA ASP A 132 -5.19 1.12 10.82
C ASP A 132 -6.23 0.02 10.57
N LEU A 133 -7.30 -0.02 11.35
CA LEU A 133 -8.41 -0.97 11.14
C LEU A 133 -9.11 -0.77 9.80
N ARG A 134 -9.39 0.48 9.42
CA ARG A 134 -10.02 0.80 8.12
C ARG A 134 -9.11 0.43 6.95
N GLU A 135 -7.81 0.68 7.07
CA GLU A 135 -6.82 0.28 6.06
C GLU A 135 -6.79 -1.24 5.90
N GLN A 136 -6.79 -1.99 7.01
CA GLN A 136 -6.84 -3.45 6.96
C GLN A 136 -8.14 -3.95 6.31
N GLU A 137 -9.30 -3.38 6.67
CA GLU A 137 -10.58 -3.72 6.04
C GLU A 137 -10.59 -3.40 4.53
N ALA A 138 -9.86 -2.36 4.08
CA ALA A 138 -9.70 -2.05 2.67
C ALA A 138 -8.82 -3.09 1.95
N ILE A 139 -7.70 -3.49 2.56
CA ILE A 139 -6.82 -4.54 2.05
C ILE A 139 -7.56 -5.88 1.94
N ASP A 140 -8.33 -6.24 2.95
CA ASP A 140 -9.10 -7.48 2.97
C ASP A 140 -10.14 -7.49 1.85
N ARG A 141 -10.88 -6.39 1.65
CA ARG A 141 -11.82 -6.24 0.54
C ARG A 141 -11.15 -6.36 -0.83
N GLU A 142 -10.01 -5.71 -1.03
CA GLU A 142 -9.27 -5.81 -2.31
C GLU A 142 -8.73 -7.22 -2.54
N THR A 143 -8.32 -7.89 -1.46
CA THR A 143 -7.90 -9.30 -1.50
C THR A 143 -9.05 -10.21 -1.89
N ASP A 144 -10.26 -10.01 -1.33
CA ASP A 144 -11.46 -10.76 -1.68
C ASP A 144 -11.89 -10.52 -3.14
N VAL A 145 -11.82 -9.28 -3.62
CA VAL A 145 -12.10 -8.94 -5.03
C VAL A 145 -11.07 -9.60 -5.94
N SER A 146 -9.79 -9.55 -5.58
CA SER A 146 -8.70 -10.14 -6.36
C SER A 146 -8.80 -11.67 -6.41
N THR A 147 -9.09 -12.31 -5.28
CA THR A 147 -9.29 -13.77 -5.21
C THR A 147 -10.52 -14.20 -6.00
N THR A 148 -11.64 -13.46 -5.90
CA THR A 148 -12.84 -13.71 -6.70
C THR A 148 -12.56 -13.56 -8.20
N ARG A 149 -11.81 -12.52 -8.60
CA ARG A 149 -11.40 -12.30 -9.99
C ARG A 149 -10.50 -13.42 -10.50
N MET A 150 -9.57 -13.91 -9.67
CA MET A 150 -8.73 -15.06 -10.01
C MET A 150 -9.56 -16.34 -10.16
N ALA A 151 -10.49 -16.59 -9.24
CA ALA A 151 -11.39 -17.74 -9.31
C ALA A 151 -12.27 -17.72 -10.58
N ALA A 152 -12.80 -16.55 -10.95
CA ALA A 152 -13.60 -16.36 -12.16
C ALA A 152 -12.79 -16.55 -13.45
N ARG A 153 -11.49 -16.23 -13.44
CA ARG A 153 -10.59 -16.42 -14.58
C ARG A 153 -10.26 -17.90 -14.85
N GLY A 154 -10.53 -18.76 -13.87
CA GLY A 154 -10.20 -20.18 -13.93
C GLY A 154 -8.70 -20.46 -13.78
N PRO A 155 -8.29 -21.74 -13.67
CA PRO A 155 -6.88 -22.10 -13.66
C PRO A 155 -6.24 -21.63 -14.97
N VAL A 156 -5.11 -20.92 -14.86
CA VAL A 156 -4.34 -20.53 -16.04
C VAL A 156 -3.86 -21.81 -16.71
N PRO A 157 -4.15 -22.02 -18.01
CA PRO A 157 -3.68 -23.18 -18.73
C PRO A 157 -2.14 -23.31 -18.64
N LEU A 158 -1.65 -24.54 -18.47
CA LEU A 158 -0.22 -24.82 -18.23
C LEU A 158 0.67 -24.29 -19.38
N ASP A 159 0.19 -24.38 -20.61
CA ASP A 159 0.81 -23.86 -21.82
C ASP A 159 1.01 -22.33 -21.78
N VAL A 160 0.03 -21.59 -21.25
CA VAL A 160 0.14 -20.13 -21.07
C VAL A 160 1.18 -19.78 -20.01
N LEU A 161 1.23 -20.53 -18.91
CA LEU A 161 2.26 -20.36 -17.88
C LEU A 161 3.66 -20.68 -18.42
N GLN A 162 3.77 -21.73 -19.23
CA GLN A 162 5.03 -22.14 -19.84
C GLN A 162 5.53 -21.09 -20.86
N ALA A 163 4.67 -20.64 -21.76
CA ALA A 163 5.00 -19.57 -22.70
C ALA A 163 5.39 -18.26 -21.99
N THR A 164 4.76 -17.95 -20.86
CA THR A 164 5.12 -16.79 -20.04
C THR A 164 6.49 -16.98 -19.38
N ALA A 165 6.77 -18.15 -18.83
CA ALA A 165 8.06 -18.47 -18.24
C ALA A 165 9.18 -18.41 -19.29
N ASP A 166 8.96 -18.90 -20.49
CA ASP A 166 9.93 -18.86 -21.59
C ASP A 166 10.23 -17.41 -21.99
N ARG A 167 9.19 -16.57 -22.14
CA ARG A 167 9.34 -15.13 -22.40
C ARG A 167 10.14 -14.42 -21.30
N LEU A 168 9.88 -14.75 -20.03
CA LEU A 168 10.63 -14.16 -18.91
C LEU A 168 12.10 -14.59 -18.91
N ARG A 169 12.39 -15.86 -19.24
CA ARG A 169 13.78 -16.34 -19.38
C ARG A 169 14.50 -15.64 -20.54
N GLU A 170 13.82 -15.43 -21.67
CA GLU A 170 14.37 -14.67 -22.79
C GLU A 170 14.66 -13.21 -22.40
N GLN A 171 13.72 -12.55 -21.74
CA GLN A 171 13.92 -11.18 -21.24
C GLN A 171 15.07 -11.08 -20.24
N ALA A 172 15.18 -12.04 -19.32
CA ALA A 172 16.27 -12.09 -18.35
C ALA A 172 17.63 -12.33 -19.03
N ALA A 173 17.68 -13.21 -20.04
CA ALA A 173 18.90 -13.43 -20.82
C ALA A 173 19.32 -12.17 -21.58
N ALA A 174 18.38 -11.49 -22.23
CA ALA A 174 18.64 -10.23 -22.94
C ALA A 174 19.12 -9.12 -21.99
N ALA A 175 18.54 -9.03 -20.78
CA ALA A 175 18.98 -8.07 -19.77
C ALA A 175 20.41 -8.37 -19.26
N ALA A 176 20.74 -9.65 -19.07
CA ALA A 176 22.08 -10.06 -18.68
C ALA A 176 23.13 -9.79 -19.79
N GLU A 177 22.78 -9.92 -21.07
CA GLU A 177 23.64 -9.52 -22.17
C GLU A 177 23.85 -8.00 -22.23
N ALA A 178 22.77 -7.22 -22.11
CA ALA A 178 22.87 -5.76 -22.08
C ALA A 178 23.74 -5.27 -20.91
N LEU A 179 23.66 -5.94 -19.75
CA LEU A 179 24.56 -5.67 -18.63
C LEU A 179 26.01 -6.01 -18.98
N ALA A 180 26.27 -7.16 -19.61
CA ALA A 180 27.63 -7.51 -20.03
C ALA A 180 28.22 -6.49 -21.01
N GLU A 181 27.43 -6.01 -21.98
CA GLU A 181 27.84 -4.95 -22.91
C GLU A 181 28.15 -3.63 -22.20
N ALA A 182 27.34 -3.25 -21.20
CA ALA A 182 27.58 -2.05 -20.41
C ALA A 182 28.87 -2.16 -19.57
N GLU A 183 29.12 -3.33 -18.97
CA GLU A 183 30.34 -3.60 -18.22
C GLU A 183 31.58 -3.59 -19.13
N ASP A 184 31.50 -4.13 -20.34
CA ASP A 184 32.59 -4.04 -21.33
C ASP A 184 32.90 -2.58 -21.71
N ALA A 185 31.87 -1.75 -21.91
CA ALA A 185 32.07 -0.32 -22.18
C ALA A 185 32.78 0.39 -21.02
N LEU A 186 32.47 0.02 -19.77
CA LEU A 186 33.18 0.52 -18.58
C LEU A 186 34.63 0.02 -18.53
N VAL A 187 34.91 -1.21 -18.98
CA VAL A 187 36.29 -1.71 -19.10
C VAL A 187 37.08 -0.82 -20.07
N ASP A 188 36.54 -0.54 -21.26
CA ASP A 188 37.19 0.31 -22.26
C ASP A 188 37.48 1.72 -21.72
N GLU A 189 36.54 2.32 -20.99
CA GLU A 189 36.73 3.63 -20.37
C GLU A 189 37.80 3.60 -19.28
N HIS A 190 37.80 2.58 -18.41
CA HIS A 190 38.80 2.47 -17.34
C HIS A 190 40.21 2.17 -17.87
N GLU A 191 40.33 1.40 -18.96
CA GLU A 191 41.59 1.18 -19.65
C GLU A 191 42.17 2.48 -20.24
N GLN A 192 41.32 3.30 -20.88
CA GLN A 192 41.70 4.62 -21.40
C GLN A 192 42.22 5.55 -20.31
N HIS A 193 41.67 5.45 -19.08
CA HIS A 193 42.08 6.25 -17.94
C HIS A 193 43.17 5.60 -17.06
N HIS A 194 43.81 4.53 -17.52
CA HIS A 194 44.85 3.78 -16.81
C HIS A 194 44.44 3.24 -15.43
N ARG A 195 43.16 2.91 -15.22
CA ARG A 195 42.62 2.37 -13.95
C ARG A 195 42.49 0.84 -14.00
N ALA A 196 43.62 0.15 -14.07
CA ALA A 196 43.69 -1.30 -14.32
C ALA A 196 42.94 -2.19 -13.32
N GLN A 197 42.85 -1.79 -12.05
CA GLN A 197 42.12 -2.56 -11.02
C GLN A 197 40.61 -2.55 -11.28
N GLN A 198 40.03 -1.38 -11.53
CA GLN A 198 38.61 -1.21 -11.83
C GLN A 198 38.23 -1.92 -13.15
N ALA A 199 39.07 -1.81 -14.18
CA ALA A 199 38.88 -2.57 -15.42
C ALA A 199 38.84 -4.10 -15.19
N THR A 200 39.60 -4.62 -14.22
CA THR A 200 39.59 -6.06 -13.91
C THR A 200 38.30 -6.49 -13.21
N GLU A 201 37.76 -5.65 -12.34
CA GLU A 201 36.48 -5.87 -11.67
C GLU A 201 35.32 -5.90 -12.67
N HIS A 202 35.24 -4.90 -13.56
CA HIS A 202 34.22 -4.84 -14.61
C HIS A 202 34.31 -6.02 -15.60
N ARG A 203 35.53 -6.48 -15.96
CA ARG A 203 35.69 -7.71 -16.77
C ARG A 203 35.12 -8.95 -16.06
N HIS A 204 35.27 -9.04 -14.75
CA HIS A 204 34.69 -10.15 -13.99
C HIS A 204 33.17 -10.08 -13.97
N GLN A 205 32.59 -8.89 -13.77
CA GLN A 205 31.15 -8.65 -13.79
C GLN A 205 30.55 -8.94 -15.17
N ALA A 206 31.19 -8.49 -16.25
CA ALA A 206 30.79 -8.82 -17.63
C ALA A 206 30.79 -10.34 -17.88
N ALA A 207 31.82 -11.06 -17.43
CA ALA A 207 31.90 -12.51 -17.57
C ALA A 207 30.81 -13.26 -16.77
N GLN A 208 30.50 -12.79 -15.56
CA GLN A 208 29.40 -13.32 -14.76
C GLN A 208 28.05 -13.11 -15.46
N ALA A 209 27.81 -11.92 -16.01
CA ALA A 209 26.57 -11.58 -16.72
C ALA A 209 26.37 -12.44 -17.98
N ARG A 210 27.43 -12.66 -18.79
CA ARG A 210 27.38 -13.58 -19.94
C ARG A 210 27.07 -15.02 -19.52
N THR A 211 27.72 -15.51 -18.46
CA THR A 211 27.45 -16.85 -17.92
C THR A 211 26.00 -16.99 -17.46
N ALA A 212 25.44 -15.94 -16.83
CA ALA A 212 24.03 -15.91 -16.48
C ALA A 212 23.10 -15.95 -17.71
N ALA A 213 23.41 -15.21 -18.77
CA ALA A 213 22.65 -15.25 -20.02
C ALA A 213 22.69 -16.65 -20.67
N ASP A 214 23.86 -17.26 -20.75
CA ASP A 214 24.05 -18.59 -21.34
C ASP A 214 23.32 -19.68 -20.57
N THR A 215 23.37 -19.64 -19.24
CA THR A 215 22.63 -20.60 -18.39
C THR A 215 21.12 -20.46 -18.57
N LEU A 216 20.59 -19.25 -18.64
CA LEU A 216 19.17 -19.01 -18.91
C LEU A 216 18.72 -19.56 -20.27
N ARG A 217 19.57 -19.40 -21.31
CA ARG A 217 19.32 -19.98 -22.64
C ARG A 217 19.37 -21.50 -22.63
N ALA A 218 20.36 -22.11 -21.98
CA ALA A 218 20.53 -23.56 -21.91
C ALA A 218 19.33 -24.25 -21.23
N ILE A 219 18.77 -23.62 -20.20
CA ILE A 219 17.57 -24.11 -19.51
C ILE A 219 16.36 -24.09 -20.48
N ASN A 220 16.22 -23.04 -21.29
CA ASN A 220 15.11 -22.94 -22.25
C ASN A 220 15.18 -24.04 -23.34
N VAL A 221 16.37 -24.33 -23.84
CA VAL A 221 16.59 -25.38 -24.86
C VAL A 221 16.28 -26.77 -24.31
N THR A 222 16.64 -27.04 -23.05
CA THR A 222 16.45 -28.36 -22.43
C THR A 222 14.97 -28.69 -22.20
N ILE A 223 14.16 -27.69 -21.87
CA ILE A 223 12.71 -27.85 -21.67
C ILE A 223 11.99 -28.12 -23.01
N THR A 224 12.48 -27.56 -24.11
CA THR A 224 11.86 -27.72 -25.45
C THR A 224 12.13 -29.10 -26.07
N ILE A 225 13.20 -29.80 -25.68
CA ILE A 225 13.59 -31.11 -26.27
C ILE A 225 12.89 -32.29 -25.57
N THR A 226 12.28 -32.07 -24.39
CA THR A 226 11.61 -33.13 -23.62
C THR A 226 10.10 -33.15 -23.90
N GLU A 227 9.70 -33.07 -25.18
CA GLU A 227 8.36 -33.48 -25.60
C GLU A 227 8.38 -35.01 -25.83
N PRO A 228 7.54 -35.80 -25.13
CA PRO A 228 7.53 -37.25 -25.29
C PRO A 228 7.13 -37.61 -26.73
N PRO A 229 7.74 -38.64 -27.35
CA PRO A 229 7.36 -39.07 -28.68
C PRO A 229 5.89 -39.50 -28.66
N GLU A 230 5.03 -38.73 -29.34
CA GLU A 230 3.68 -39.15 -29.67
C GLU A 230 3.76 -40.45 -30.48
N GLY A 231 3.17 -41.53 -29.95
CA GLY A 231 2.89 -42.73 -30.72
C GLY A 231 3.58 -44.00 -30.23
N GLU A 232 3.06 -44.59 -29.16
CA GLU A 232 2.79 -46.02 -29.19
C GLU A 232 1.29 -46.21 -28.95
N ASP A 233 0.59 -46.50 -30.05
CA ASP A 233 -0.79 -47.01 -30.08
C ASP A 233 -0.86 -48.31 -29.28
N GLY A 234 -0.99 -48.20 -27.96
CA GLY A 234 -1.37 -49.28 -27.08
C GLY A 234 -2.82 -49.63 -27.31
N THR A 235 -3.10 -50.45 -28.33
CA THR A 235 -4.39 -51.11 -28.51
C THR A 235 -4.82 -51.77 -27.19
N PRO A 236 -6.04 -51.51 -26.67
CA PRO A 236 -6.50 -52.16 -25.45
C PRO A 236 -6.74 -53.65 -25.73
N SER A 237 -5.89 -54.51 -25.15
CA SER A 237 -6.15 -55.94 -25.06
C SER A 237 -7.45 -56.18 -24.28
N GLU A 238 -8.43 -56.70 -25.00
CA GLU A 238 -9.73 -57.13 -24.53
C GLU A 238 -9.58 -58.32 -23.55
N PRO A 239 -10.14 -58.27 -22.33
CA PRO A 239 -10.07 -59.38 -21.39
C PRO A 239 -11.06 -60.49 -21.79
N GLN A 240 -10.54 -61.66 -22.17
CA GLN A 240 -11.35 -62.89 -22.29
C GLN A 240 -11.84 -63.33 -20.91
N VAL A 241 -13.16 -63.44 -20.77
CA VAL A 241 -13.86 -63.99 -19.60
C VAL A 241 -14.22 -65.45 -19.90
N PRO A 242 -13.94 -66.41 -18.99
CA PRO A 242 -14.42 -67.79 -19.07
C PRO A 242 -15.88 -67.97 -18.61
#